data_AF-A0A7Y5F801-F1
#
_entry.id   AF-A0A7Y5F801-F1
#
_cell.length_a   1.000
_cell.length_b   1.000
_cell.length_c   1.000
_cell.angle_alpha   90.00
_cell.angle_beta   90.00
_cell.angle_gamma   90.00
#
_symmetry.space_group_name_H-M   'P 1'
#
loop_
_entity.id
_entity.type
_entity.pdbx_description
1 polymer ?
#
loop_
_entity_poly.entity_id
_entity_poly.type
_entity_poly.pdbx_seq_one_letter_code
_entity_poly.pdbx_strand_id
1 'polypeptide(L)'
;MIAVSLFLILAAAEPEAAQFYAPNEELRAYLLEAGENHPELRALHEEWLAALERIPQAKSLDDPMFGFTYILQAPAGWGRYSAMLSQMFPWFGTLRKRGEKAAVEADAALARFCTARNMVFGEVKKAYFDYAYLAESVRVVEAQVEVLKFTEDIVRSRYSLGISPQEDLLRVQIEQTKLQDRYDEYNQYRPALSARLCAMIGREPGEDLPWPQAADLPAPPPPAPIILARMRVANPTLNEADLKIESSEIEIELARKKRFPDAKLGIEYMDMTDVRNMSRPGPFLDAVEASRELSMPARVALPSLPDPNATPVERIVGAVDGVRTFRTEAFERSIGGTMNLNDLVMLENAFDNIKMKDQVGVTLEFNLPIYRKRIKAAIEEARHMHAASQHDKQKRTQMLNAEAKMALFAYQDGARRLKLYEESLIPQAEKTYEAVQVTYSSGDINADFLDLLMSAQTLLDFDLEKARAARDVQIAAADLEVVMGGPWEAAVADAEADSIATTHESTTDTKPADEEKPAASADTQPDNKSAGVSSEDSPEPVAEPETTK
;
A
#
# COMPACT_ATOMS: atom_id res chain seq x y z
N MET A 1 -5.20 39.84 -7.19
CA MET A 1 -6.53 40.07 -6.54
C MET A 1 -7.61 39.15 -7.13
N ILE A 2 -7.28 37.90 -7.49
CA ILE A 2 -8.24 36.82 -7.83
C ILE A 2 -7.67 35.53 -7.21
N ALA A 3 -7.30 35.62 -5.95
CA ALA A 3 -6.89 34.53 -5.08
C ALA A 3 -7.63 34.83 -3.78
N VAL A 4 -8.64 34.00 -3.45
CA VAL A 4 -9.35 33.85 -2.16
C VAL A 4 -10.76 33.27 -2.36
N SER A 5 -11.36 33.31 -3.56
CA SER A 5 -12.76 32.91 -3.76
C SER A 5 -13.01 31.48 -4.28
N LEU A 6 -12.03 30.57 -4.19
CA LEU A 6 -12.20 29.14 -4.56
C LEU A 6 -11.97 28.18 -3.39
N PHE A 7 -12.08 28.67 -2.15
CA PHE A 7 -11.89 27.86 -0.94
C PHE A 7 -13.21 27.63 -0.16
N LEU A 8 -14.37 27.91 -0.77
CA LEU A 8 -15.65 27.99 -0.04
C LEU A 8 -16.82 27.24 -0.69
N ILE A 9 -16.55 26.32 -1.63
CA ILE A 9 -17.59 25.45 -2.23
C ILE A 9 -17.29 23.95 -2.07
N LEU A 10 -16.16 23.57 -1.45
CA LEU A 10 -15.88 22.18 -1.09
C LEU A 10 -16.11 21.93 0.40
N ALA A 11 -17.27 22.38 0.91
CA ALA A 11 -17.70 22.20 2.30
C ALA A 11 -19.15 21.67 2.38
N ALA A 12 -19.58 20.93 1.34
CA ALA A 12 -20.93 20.37 1.25
C ALA A 12 -20.87 18.87 0.94
N ALA A 13 -20.23 18.11 1.85
CA ALA A 13 -20.42 16.67 2.00
C ALA A 13 -19.94 16.22 3.39
N GLU A 14 -20.56 16.72 4.46
CA GLU A 14 -20.61 16.01 5.75
C GLU A 14 -22.03 16.19 6.30
N PRO A 15 -22.67 15.07 6.71
CA PRO A 15 -22.17 14.29 7.82
C PRO A 15 -21.95 12.82 7.44
N GLU A 16 -20.70 12.38 7.33
CA GLU A 16 -20.40 10.93 7.29
C GLU A 16 -20.10 10.43 8.71
N ALA A 17 -21.08 10.59 9.61
CA ALA A 17 -21.13 9.89 10.89
C ALA A 17 -21.82 8.53 10.62
N ALA A 18 -21.23 7.34 10.84
CA ALA A 18 -20.07 6.95 11.62
C ALA A 18 -19.10 6.11 10.76
N GLN A 19 -17.82 6.51 10.68
CA GLN A 19 -16.80 5.76 9.94
C GLN A 19 -16.35 4.48 10.66
N PHE A 20 -16.76 4.27 11.92
CA PHE A 20 -16.44 3.09 12.73
C PHE A 20 -17.44 2.93 13.87
N TYR A 21 -17.77 1.67 14.25
CA TYR A 21 -18.58 1.39 15.43
C TYR A 21 -17.72 1.49 16.71
N ALA A 22 -18.27 2.08 17.78
CA ALA A 22 -17.65 2.08 19.10
C ALA A 22 -18.76 1.88 20.15
N PRO A 23 -18.68 0.84 21.01
CA PRO A 23 -19.71 0.53 22.00
C PRO A 23 -19.75 1.54 23.15
N ASN A 24 -18.66 2.25 23.43
CA ASN A 24 -18.57 3.25 24.49
C ASN A 24 -17.72 4.46 24.07
N GLU A 25 -17.84 5.56 24.82
CA GLU A 25 -17.11 6.81 24.51
C GLU A 25 -15.60 6.66 24.75
N GLU A 26 -15.19 5.75 25.64
CA GLU A 26 -13.78 5.46 25.91
C GLU A 26 -13.08 4.85 24.67
N LEU A 27 -13.64 3.78 24.09
CA LEU A 27 -13.11 3.19 22.87
C LEU A 27 -13.17 4.17 21.70
N ARG A 28 -14.24 4.98 21.62
CA ARG A 28 -14.35 6.05 20.62
C ARG A 28 -13.20 7.05 20.72
N ALA A 29 -12.86 7.48 21.94
CA ALA A 29 -11.74 8.39 22.18
C ALA A 29 -10.40 7.75 21.77
N TYR A 30 -10.16 6.48 22.11
CA TYR A 30 -8.94 5.77 21.72
C TYR A 30 -8.82 5.59 20.20
N LEU A 31 -9.92 5.35 19.48
CA LEU A 31 -9.91 5.25 18.02
C LEU A 31 -9.62 6.60 17.34
N LEU A 32 -10.16 7.70 17.87
CA LEU A 32 -9.83 9.04 17.40
C LEU A 32 -8.37 9.39 17.65
N GLU A 33 -7.86 9.10 18.86
CA GLU A 33 -6.45 9.30 19.20
C GLU A 33 -5.53 8.47 18.29
N ALA A 34 -5.89 7.21 18.01
CA ALA A 34 -5.15 6.36 17.08
C ALA A 34 -5.15 6.94 15.66
N GLY A 35 -6.28 7.45 15.19
CA GLY A 35 -6.39 8.10 13.87
C GLY A 35 -5.46 9.30 13.71
N GLU A 36 -5.28 10.09 14.77
CA GLU A 36 -4.45 11.29 14.75
C GLU A 36 -2.96 11.02 15.02
N ASN A 37 -2.64 10.07 15.92
CA ASN A 37 -1.31 9.90 16.46
C ASN A 37 -0.53 8.68 15.93
N HIS A 38 -1.20 7.70 15.32
CA HIS A 38 -0.53 6.47 14.92
C HIS A 38 0.55 6.71 13.83
N PRO A 39 1.82 6.30 14.06
CA PRO A 39 2.93 6.59 13.14
C PRO A 39 2.73 6.05 11.72
N GLU A 40 2.14 4.85 11.59
CA GLU A 40 1.87 4.25 10.28
C GLU A 40 0.86 5.06 9.46
N LEU A 41 -0.19 5.60 10.11
CA LEU A 41 -1.20 6.39 9.43
C LEU A 41 -0.63 7.73 8.97
N ARG A 42 0.22 8.36 9.79
CA ARG A 42 0.93 9.58 9.42
C ARG A 42 1.87 9.35 8.24
N ALA A 43 2.64 8.26 8.24
CA ALA A 43 3.52 7.91 7.13
C ALA A 43 2.73 7.73 5.82
N LEU A 44 1.64 6.98 5.84
CA LEU A 44 0.79 6.75 4.67
C LEU A 44 0.05 8.02 4.21
N HIS A 45 -0.33 8.89 5.15
CA HIS A 45 -0.91 10.19 4.82
C HIS A 45 0.08 11.07 4.05
N GLU A 46 1.33 11.15 4.52
CA GLU A 46 2.41 11.88 3.82
C GLU A 46 2.75 11.25 2.46
N GLU A 47 2.72 9.91 2.35
CA GLU A 47 2.87 9.22 1.06
C GLU A 47 1.76 9.59 0.07
N TRP A 48 0.52 9.72 0.53
CA TRP A 48 -0.60 10.18 -0.28
C TRP A 48 -0.43 11.65 -0.72
N LEU A 49 -0.03 12.55 0.19
CA LEU A 49 0.30 13.93 -0.16
C LEU A 49 1.43 14.01 -1.19
N ALA A 50 2.47 13.21 -1.02
CA ALA A 50 3.56 13.10 -2.00
C ALA A 50 3.08 12.57 -3.36
N ALA A 51 2.09 11.66 -3.37
CA ALA A 51 1.48 11.18 -4.61
C ALA A 51 0.64 12.26 -5.31
N LEU A 52 -0.07 13.11 -4.57
CA LEU A 52 -0.79 14.26 -5.13
C LEU A 52 0.16 15.24 -5.83
N GLU A 53 1.33 15.49 -5.26
CA GLU A 53 2.35 16.37 -5.86
C GLU A 53 3.00 15.77 -7.12
N ARG A 54 2.90 14.46 -7.36
CA ARG A 54 3.33 13.85 -8.62
C ARG A 54 2.40 14.18 -9.79
N ILE A 55 1.14 14.54 -9.53
CA ILE A 55 0.16 14.88 -10.58
C ILE A 55 0.60 16.10 -11.40
N PRO A 56 0.91 17.27 -10.80
CA PRO A 56 1.41 18.42 -11.57
C PRO A 56 2.76 18.11 -12.23
N GLN A 57 3.66 17.38 -11.57
CA GLN A 57 4.96 16.97 -12.14
C GLN A 57 4.80 16.08 -13.39
N ALA A 58 3.81 15.18 -13.39
CA ALA A 58 3.53 14.31 -14.52
C ALA A 58 2.87 15.05 -15.71
N LYS A 59 2.18 16.16 -15.42
CA LYS A 59 1.51 17.02 -16.42
C LYS A 59 2.45 18.08 -17.01
N SER A 60 3.50 18.48 -16.29
CA SER A 60 4.48 19.45 -16.78
C SER A 60 5.31 18.88 -17.93
N LEU A 61 5.77 19.77 -18.79
CA LEU A 61 6.81 19.46 -19.76
C LEU A 61 8.13 19.20 -19.04
N ASP A 62 9.00 18.43 -19.68
CA ASP A 62 10.36 18.25 -19.18
C ASP A 62 11.10 19.60 -19.18
N ASP A 63 12.02 19.75 -18.23
CA ASP A 63 12.75 21.00 -18.04
C ASP A 63 13.54 21.40 -19.29
N PRO A 64 13.58 22.70 -19.62
CA PRO A 64 14.42 23.18 -20.70
C PRO A 64 15.90 22.99 -20.33
N MET A 65 16.65 22.37 -21.24
CA MET A 65 18.06 22.07 -21.08
C MET A 65 18.93 23.16 -21.69
N PHE A 66 19.72 23.84 -20.86
CA PHE A 66 20.76 24.77 -21.29
C PHE A 66 22.11 24.06 -21.33
N GLY A 67 22.69 23.94 -22.53
CA GLY A 67 24.03 23.42 -22.75
C GLY A 67 24.98 24.53 -23.18
N PHE A 68 26.12 24.64 -22.51
CA PHE A 68 27.22 25.50 -22.93
C PHE A 68 28.41 24.62 -23.33
N THR A 69 28.84 24.73 -24.58
CA THR A 69 29.95 23.93 -25.10
C THR A 69 31.12 24.85 -25.42
N TYR A 70 32.30 24.51 -24.92
CA TYR A 70 33.56 25.18 -25.25
C TYR A 70 34.46 24.23 -26.05
N ILE A 71 34.76 24.61 -27.29
CA ILE A 71 35.53 23.79 -28.22
C ILE A 71 37.01 24.23 -28.15
N LEU A 72 37.86 23.34 -27.61
CA LEU A 72 39.30 23.58 -27.44
C LEU A 72 40.04 23.73 -28.78
N GLN A 73 39.66 22.95 -29.79
CA GLN A 73 40.18 23.03 -31.16
C GLN A 73 39.02 23.07 -32.14
N ALA A 74 38.61 24.27 -32.55
CA ALA A 74 37.55 24.46 -33.52
C ALA A 74 38.13 24.33 -34.94
N PRO A 75 37.50 23.55 -35.84
CA PRO A 75 37.80 23.60 -37.26
C PRO A 75 37.62 25.01 -37.82
N ALA A 76 38.30 25.28 -38.92
CA ALA A 76 38.14 26.47 -39.75
C ALA A 76 36.71 27.00 -39.86
N GLY A 77 36.45 28.20 -39.33
CA GLY A 77 35.15 28.87 -39.46
C GLY A 77 34.10 28.45 -38.42
N TRP A 78 34.41 27.54 -37.49
CA TRP A 78 33.52 27.19 -36.38
C TRP A 78 33.90 27.99 -35.13
N GLY A 79 32.92 28.48 -34.37
CA GLY A 79 33.17 29.22 -33.12
C GLY A 79 33.86 28.42 -32.05
N ARG A 80 34.43 29.14 -31.07
CA ARG A 80 35.04 28.51 -29.88
C ARG A 80 34.01 28.13 -28.82
N TYR A 81 32.83 28.71 -28.86
CA TYR A 81 31.77 28.43 -27.90
C TYR A 81 30.40 28.36 -28.59
N SER A 82 29.54 27.47 -28.11
CA SER A 82 28.12 27.42 -28.46
C SER A 82 27.26 27.34 -27.21
N ALA A 83 26.10 27.98 -27.27
CA ALA A 83 25.09 27.92 -26.23
C ALA A 83 23.80 27.39 -26.85
N MET A 84 23.23 26.34 -26.28
CA MET A 84 22.02 25.70 -26.77
C MET A 84 20.98 25.65 -25.66
N LEU A 85 19.80 26.22 -25.91
CA LEU A 85 18.61 25.99 -25.10
C LEU A 85 17.72 25.01 -25.85
N SER A 86 17.36 23.88 -25.25
CA SER A 86 16.51 22.88 -25.90
C SER A 86 15.41 22.38 -24.98
N GLN A 87 14.21 22.20 -25.53
CA GLN A 87 13.08 21.65 -24.81
C GLN A 87 12.49 20.47 -25.56
N MET A 88 12.19 19.41 -24.82
CA MET A 88 11.54 18.22 -25.36
C MET A 88 10.02 18.36 -25.27
N PHE A 89 9.36 18.12 -26.39
CA PHE A 89 7.92 18.09 -26.54
C PHE A 89 7.50 16.65 -26.85
N PRO A 90 6.95 15.93 -25.86
CA PRO A 90 6.47 14.58 -26.08
C PRO A 90 5.27 14.59 -27.04
N TRP A 91 5.03 13.46 -27.72
CA TRP A 91 3.90 13.36 -28.64
C TRP A 91 2.56 13.73 -27.99
N PHE A 92 1.64 14.27 -28.80
CA PHE A 92 0.36 14.81 -28.33
C PHE A 92 -0.41 13.86 -27.39
N GLY A 93 -0.85 14.43 -26.27
CA GLY A 93 -1.62 13.72 -25.24
C GLY A 93 -0.84 12.72 -24.39
N THR A 94 0.49 12.60 -24.53
CA THR A 94 1.32 11.76 -23.64
C THR A 94 1.34 12.33 -22.22
N LEU A 95 1.51 13.64 -22.06
CA LEU A 95 1.45 14.33 -20.75
C LEU A 95 0.09 14.17 -20.06
N ARG A 96 -1.01 14.27 -20.82
CA ARG A 96 -2.36 14.00 -20.29
C ARG A 96 -2.45 12.60 -19.68
N LYS A 97 -1.97 11.58 -20.41
CA LYS A 97 -1.99 10.19 -19.94
C LYS A 97 -1.05 9.92 -18.76
N ARG A 98 0.10 10.59 -18.70
CA ARG A 98 0.98 10.57 -17.51
C ARG A 98 0.28 11.17 -16.29
N GLY A 99 -0.40 12.31 -16.48
CA GLY A 99 -1.19 12.95 -15.43
C GLY A 99 -2.39 12.12 -14.97
N GLU A 100 -3.09 11.44 -15.89
CA GLU A 100 -4.16 10.48 -15.57
C GLU A 100 -3.62 9.31 -14.74
N LYS A 101 -2.49 8.70 -15.15
CA LYS A 101 -1.84 7.62 -14.36
C LYS A 101 -1.47 8.10 -12.95
N ALA A 102 -0.84 9.26 -12.84
CA ALA A 102 -0.43 9.82 -11.55
C ALA A 102 -1.64 10.13 -10.64
N ALA A 103 -2.77 10.55 -11.21
CA ALA A 103 -4.01 10.78 -10.45
C ALA A 103 -4.57 9.45 -9.89
N VAL A 104 -4.68 8.42 -10.72
CA VAL A 104 -5.14 7.08 -10.28
C VAL A 104 -4.18 6.47 -9.24
N GLU A 105 -2.88 6.70 -9.38
CA GLU A 105 -1.89 6.28 -8.37
C GLU A 105 -2.05 7.03 -7.04
N ALA A 106 -2.43 8.32 -7.07
CA ALA A 106 -2.74 9.07 -5.87
C ALA A 106 -4.03 8.58 -5.20
N ASP A 107 -5.07 8.27 -5.98
CA ASP A 107 -6.30 7.66 -5.46
C ASP A 107 -6.01 6.28 -4.86
N ALA A 108 -5.11 5.50 -5.47
CA ALA A 108 -4.68 4.22 -4.92
C ALA A 108 -3.90 4.40 -3.60
N ALA A 109 -3.12 5.47 -3.45
CA ALA A 109 -2.46 5.80 -2.18
C ALA A 109 -3.48 6.18 -1.10
N LEU A 110 -4.56 6.90 -1.45
CA LEU A 110 -5.66 7.17 -0.53
C LEU A 110 -6.36 5.87 -0.08
N ALA A 111 -6.65 4.96 -1.02
CA ALA A 111 -7.24 3.67 -0.70
C ALA A 111 -6.35 2.85 0.26
N ARG A 112 -5.02 2.88 0.07
CA ARG A 112 -4.06 2.26 1.01
C ARG A 112 -4.13 2.87 2.40
N PHE A 113 -4.17 4.20 2.49
CA PHE A 113 -4.34 4.90 3.77
C PHE A 113 -5.64 4.46 4.47
N CYS A 114 -6.75 4.38 3.74
CA CYS A 114 -8.03 3.91 4.28
C CYS A 114 -7.98 2.44 4.73
N THR A 115 -7.31 1.56 3.98
CA THR A 115 -7.07 0.16 4.39
C THR A 115 -6.30 0.10 5.70
N ALA A 116 -5.17 0.82 5.78
CA ALA A 116 -4.34 0.84 6.98
C ALA A 116 -5.09 1.42 8.18
N ARG A 117 -5.86 2.49 7.99
CA ARG A 117 -6.73 3.07 9.02
C ARG A 117 -7.71 2.04 9.57
N ASN A 118 -8.42 1.33 8.69
CA ASN A 118 -9.38 0.31 9.11
C ASN A 118 -8.68 -0.84 9.85
N MET A 119 -7.50 -1.27 9.41
CA MET A 119 -6.70 -2.29 10.10
C MET A 119 -6.25 -1.83 11.49
N VAL A 120 -5.70 -0.62 11.62
CA VAL A 120 -5.31 -0.03 12.92
C VAL A 120 -6.51 0.05 13.85
N PHE A 121 -7.67 0.50 13.37
CA PHE A 121 -8.88 0.56 14.18
C PHE A 121 -9.35 -0.84 14.63
N GLY A 122 -9.25 -1.84 13.75
CA GLY A 122 -9.52 -3.24 14.12
C GLY A 122 -8.57 -3.75 15.22
N GLU A 123 -7.27 -3.48 15.09
CA GLU A 123 -6.27 -3.89 16.08
C GLU A 123 -6.41 -3.17 17.42
N VAL A 124 -6.75 -1.87 17.42
CA VAL A 124 -7.09 -1.12 18.64
C VAL A 124 -8.30 -1.73 19.34
N LYS A 125 -9.37 -2.04 18.59
CA LYS A 125 -10.56 -2.72 19.13
C LYS A 125 -10.21 -4.06 19.76
N LYS A 126 -9.43 -4.90 19.08
CA LYS A 126 -8.99 -6.20 19.62
C LYS A 126 -8.20 -6.04 20.91
N ALA A 127 -7.21 -5.15 20.91
CA ALA A 127 -6.41 -4.87 22.10
C ALA A 127 -7.25 -4.33 23.26
N TYR A 128 -8.24 -3.48 22.96
CA TYR A 128 -9.19 -2.97 23.96
C TYR A 128 -10.07 -4.09 24.54
N PHE A 129 -10.63 -4.96 23.70
CA PHE A 129 -11.48 -6.06 24.17
C PHE A 129 -10.69 -7.15 24.91
N ASP A 130 -9.44 -7.41 24.52
CA ASP A 130 -8.52 -8.26 25.30
C ASP A 130 -8.27 -7.68 26.69
N TYR A 131 -8.08 -6.36 26.79
CA TYR A 131 -7.91 -5.68 28.07
C TYR A 131 -9.21 -5.65 28.91
N ALA A 132 -10.36 -5.48 28.26
CA ALA A 132 -11.67 -5.55 28.90
C ALA A 132 -11.99 -6.95 29.43
N TYR A 133 -11.61 -7.99 28.70
CA TYR A 133 -11.69 -9.37 29.18
C TYR A 133 -10.83 -9.61 30.41
N LEU A 134 -9.63 -9.03 30.48
CA LEU A 134 -8.79 -9.14 31.68
C LEU A 134 -9.48 -8.48 32.87
N ALA A 135 -10.02 -7.26 32.70
CA ALA A 135 -10.74 -6.56 33.74
C ALA A 135 -11.94 -7.38 34.27
N GLU A 136 -12.70 -7.98 33.36
CA GLU A 136 -13.84 -8.83 33.71
C GLU A 136 -13.39 -10.13 34.40
N SER A 137 -12.28 -10.74 33.95
CA SER A 137 -11.72 -11.94 34.59
C SER A 137 -11.26 -11.67 36.02
N VAL A 138 -10.65 -10.50 36.26
CA VAL A 138 -10.30 -10.04 37.62
C VAL A 138 -11.56 -9.88 38.47
N ARG A 139 -12.60 -9.21 37.93
CA ARG A 139 -13.88 -9.02 38.64
C ARG A 139 -14.55 -10.35 39.01
N VAL A 140 -14.55 -11.32 38.09
CA VAL A 140 -15.10 -12.66 38.31
C VAL A 140 -14.31 -13.41 39.39
N VAL A 141 -12.98 -13.37 39.37
CA VAL A 141 -12.15 -14.01 40.40
C VAL A 141 -12.33 -13.34 41.76
N GLU A 142 -12.41 -12.01 41.82
CA GLU A 142 -12.67 -11.29 43.07
C GLU A 142 -14.02 -11.69 43.68
N ALA A 143 -15.08 -11.77 42.86
CA ALA A 143 -16.39 -12.25 43.31
C ALA A 143 -16.31 -13.69 43.85
N GLN A 144 -15.55 -14.58 43.19
CA GLN A 144 -15.40 -15.96 43.64
C GLN A 144 -14.60 -16.10 44.94
N VAL A 145 -13.63 -15.22 45.19
CA VAL A 145 -12.92 -15.16 46.47
C VAL A 145 -13.90 -14.87 47.61
N GLU A 146 -14.91 -14.03 47.41
CA GLU A 146 -15.96 -13.79 48.41
C GLU A 146 -16.82 -15.04 48.66
N VAL A 147 -17.19 -15.76 47.60
CA VAL A 147 -17.95 -17.02 47.69
C VAL A 147 -17.18 -18.09 48.49
N LEU A 148 -15.87 -18.23 48.24
CA LEU A 148 -15.02 -19.18 48.96
C LEU A 148 -14.72 -18.78 50.41
N LYS A 149 -14.65 -17.48 50.72
CA LYS A 149 -14.56 -17.01 52.12
C LYS A 149 -15.80 -17.42 52.92
N PHE A 150 -16.99 -17.21 52.36
CA PHE A 150 -18.22 -17.64 52.99
C PHE A 150 -18.28 -19.16 53.17
N THR A 151 -17.79 -19.92 52.18
CA THR A 151 -17.67 -21.38 52.28
C THR A 151 -16.71 -21.81 53.39
N GLU A 152 -15.55 -21.15 53.53
CA GLU A 152 -14.60 -21.42 54.61
C GLU A 152 -15.23 -21.24 55.99
N ASP A 153 -16.04 -20.19 56.18
CA ASP A 153 -16.72 -19.93 57.45
C ASP A 153 -17.71 -21.04 57.82
N ILE A 154 -18.43 -21.59 56.84
CA ILE A 154 -19.32 -22.75 57.04
C ILE A 154 -18.49 -23.99 57.44
N VAL A 155 -17.43 -24.30 56.69
CA VAL A 155 -16.58 -25.48 56.94
C VAL A 155 -15.89 -25.37 58.31
N ARG A 156 -15.35 -24.20 58.65
CA ARG A 156 -14.72 -23.92 59.94
C ARG A 156 -15.71 -24.11 61.09
N SER A 157 -16.94 -23.66 60.93
CA SER A 157 -18.01 -23.85 61.92
C SER A 157 -18.34 -25.34 62.10
N ARG A 158 -18.52 -26.10 61.02
CA ARG A 158 -18.79 -27.56 61.08
C ARG A 158 -17.64 -28.35 61.68
N TYR A 159 -16.39 -27.99 61.37
CA TYR A 159 -15.20 -28.58 61.98
C TYR A 159 -15.13 -28.33 63.50
N SER A 160 -15.42 -27.10 63.95
CA SER A 160 -15.41 -26.77 65.38
C SER A 160 -16.43 -27.56 66.20
N LEU A 161 -17.53 -27.96 65.57
CA LEU A 161 -18.58 -28.83 66.14
C LEU A 161 -18.26 -30.33 66.02
N GLY A 162 -17.13 -30.70 65.41
CA GLY A 162 -16.72 -32.09 65.19
C GLY A 162 -17.54 -32.84 64.13
N ILE A 163 -18.27 -32.12 63.27
CA ILE A 163 -19.15 -32.69 62.24
C ILE A 163 -18.40 -32.97 60.94
N SER A 164 -17.45 -32.11 60.58
CA SER A 164 -16.62 -32.22 59.36
C SER A 164 -15.14 -32.44 59.72
N PRO A 165 -14.38 -33.24 58.93
CA PRO A 165 -12.96 -33.46 59.15
C PRO A 165 -12.12 -32.21 58.84
N GLN A 166 -10.92 -32.14 59.42
CA GLN A 166 -9.97 -31.04 59.12
C GLN A 166 -9.55 -31.00 57.63
N GLU A 167 -9.66 -32.13 56.93
CA GLU A 167 -9.33 -32.24 55.51
C GLU A 167 -10.15 -31.27 54.64
N ASP A 168 -11.45 -31.11 54.92
CA ASP A 168 -12.33 -30.20 54.19
C ASP A 168 -11.85 -28.75 54.29
N LEU A 169 -11.43 -28.34 55.50
CA LEU A 169 -10.91 -26.99 55.73
C LEU A 169 -9.60 -26.76 54.97
N LEU A 170 -8.69 -27.74 54.97
CA LEU A 170 -7.44 -27.64 54.21
C LEU A 170 -7.69 -27.56 52.71
N ARG A 171 -8.71 -28.27 52.19
CA ARG A 171 -9.10 -28.19 50.78
C ARG A 171 -9.63 -26.81 50.40
N VAL A 172 -10.48 -26.17 51.22
CA VAL A 172 -10.91 -24.78 50.98
C VAL A 172 -9.72 -23.84 50.92
N GLN A 173 -8.78 -23.97 51.86
CA GLN A 173 -7.59 -23.10 51.90
C GLN A 173 -6.68 -23.28 50.68
N ILE A 174 -6.55 -24.51 50.16
CA ILE A 174 -5.85 -24.79 48.90
C ILE A 174 -6.55 -24.08 47.74
N GLU A 175 -7.88 -24.16 47.65
CA GLU A 175 -8.62 -23.49 46.56
C GLU A 175 -8.56 -21.96 46.67
N GLN A 176 -8.63 -21.38 47.87
CA GLN A 176 -8.38 -19.95 48.06
C GLN A 176 -6.97 -19.55 47.60
N THR A 177 -5.96 -20.37 47.90
CA THR A 177 -4.58 -20.12 47.45
C THR A 177 -4.49 -20.16 45.92
N LYS A 178 -5.15 -21.11 45.25
CA LYS A 178 -5.21 -21.17 43.79
C LYS A 178 -5.92 -19.96 43.16
N LEU A 179 -6.99 -19.46 43.78
CA LEU A 179 -7.66 -18.25 43.30
C LEU A 179 -6.81 -17.00 43.49
N GLN A 180 -6.08 -16.90 44.60
CA GLN A 180 -5.14 -15.81 44.80
C GLN A 180 -4.02 -15.84 43.74
N ASP A 181 -3.49 -17.02 43.44
CA ASP A 181 -2.49 -17.20 42.37
C ASP A 181 -3.05 -16.77 41.00
N ARG A 182 -4.29 -17.16 40.65
CA ARG A 182 -4.96 -16.67 39.43
C ARG A 182 -5.17 -15.15 39.42
N TYR A 183 -5.54 -14.56 40.54
CA TYR A 183 -5.70 -13.11 40.68
C TYR A 183 -4.37 -12.38 40.45
N ASP A 184 -3.31 -12.87 41.09
CA ASP A 184 -1.96 -12.32 40.95
C ASP A 184 -1.45 -12.51 39.51
N GLU A 185 -1.78 -13.63 38.85
CA GLU A 185 -1.50 -13.87 37.44
C GLU A 185 -2.21 -12.84 36.54
N TYR A 186 -3.51 -12.59 36.72
CA TYR A 186 -4.23 -11.58 35.95
C TYR A 186 -3.68 -10.17 36.17
N ASN A 187 -3.30 -9.82 37.40
CA ASN A 187 -2.65 -8.55 37.68
C ASN A 187 -1.25 -8.43 37.03
N GLN A 188 -0.52 -9.53 36.86
CA GLN A 188 0.73 -9.54 36.11
C GLN A 188 0.52 -9.33 34.60
N TYR A 189 -0.60 -9.77 34.03
CA TYR A 189 -0.93 -9.49 32.64
C TYR A 189 -1.36 -8.04 32.39
N ARG A 190 -1.83 -7.32 33.42
CA ARG A 190 -2.30 -5.94 33.29
C ARG A 190 -1.29 -5.00 32.61
N PRO A 191 -0.02 -4.87 33.07
CA PRO A 191 0.94 -3.99 32.42
C PRO A 191 1.29 -4.41 31.00
N ALA A 192 1.22 -5.70 30.68
CA ALA A 192 1.48 -6.19 29.33
C ALA A 192 0.36 -5.83 28.35
N LEU A 193 -0.91 -5.98 28.76
CA LEU A 193 -2.06 -5.62 27.93
C LEU A 193 -2.27 -4.11 27.85
N SER A 194 -2.03 -3.37 28.93
CA SER A 194 -2.07 -1.90 28.93
C SER A 194 -1.03 -1.32 27.97
N ALA A 195 0.20 -1.81 28.01
CA ALA A 195 1.27 -1.41 27.11
C ALA A 195 0.96 -1.77 25.65
N ARG A 196 0.35 -2.95 25.40
CA ARG A 196 -0.11 -3.35 24.06
C ARG A 196 -1.17 -2.39 23.53
N LEU A 197 -2.17 -2.02 24.33
CA LEU A 197 -3.20 -1.07 23.93
C LEU A 197 -2.60 0.32 23.66
N CYS A 198 -1.72 0.82 24.53
CA CYS A 198 -0.98 2.07 24.31
C CYS A 198 -0.23 2.06 22.96
N ALA A 199 0.50 0.98 22.68
CA ALA A 199 1.24 0.84 21.43
C ALA A 199 0.31 0.87 20.20
N MET A 200 -0.85 0.21 20.26
CA MET A 200 -1.84 0.22 19.17
C MET A 200 -2.51 1.57 18.97
N ILE A 201 -2.69 2.36 20.04
CA ILE A 201 -3.21 3.74 19.95
C ILE A 201 -2.13 4.70 19.41
N GLY A 202 -0.86 4.29 19.40
CA GLY A 202 0.27 5.14 19.01
C GLY A 202 0.81 6.00 20.16
N ARG A 203 0.59 5.57 21.40
CA ARG A 203 1.12 6.19 22.63
C ARG A 203 2.33 5.40 23.15
N GLU A 204 3.33 6.10 23.68
CA GLU A 204 4.42 5.43 24.39
C GLU A 204 3.89 4.72 25.65
N PRO A 205 4.34 3.49 25.94
CA PRO A 205 3.91 2.76 27.12
C PRO A 205 4.46 3.46 28.37
N GLY A 206 3.57 4.08 29.14
CA GLY A 206 3.87 4.81 30.38
C GLY A 206 3.23 4.14 31.59
N GLU A 207 2.47 4.92 32.36
CA GLU A 207 1.65 4.40 33.46
C GLU A 207 0.49 3.55 32.92
N ASP A 208 0.07 2.57 33.72
CA ASP A 208 -1.04 1.68 33.37
C ASP A 208 -2.33 2.45 33.12
N LEU A 209 -3.03 2.08 32.05
CA LEU A 209 -4.34 2.60 31.74
C LEU A 209 -5.36 2.25 32.85
N PRO A 210 -6.38 3.10 33.07
CA PRO A 210 -7.50 2.75 33.92
C PRO A 210 -8.18 1.48 33.40
N TRP A 211 -8.91 0.78 34.27
CA TRP A 211 -9.70 -0.36 33.83
C TRP A 211 -10.77 0.10 32.83
N PRO A 212 -10.93 -0.63 31.71
CA PRO A 212 -11.85 -0.26 30.64
C PRO A 212 -13.30 -0.38 31.11
N GLN A 213 -14.15 0.49 30.58
CA GLN A 213 -15.59 0.40 30.85
C GLN A 213 -16.22 -0.80 30.14
N ALA A 214 -17.24 -1.38 30.78
CA ALA A 214 -18.06 -2.43 30.18
C ALA A 214 -18.61 -1.97 28.83
N ALA A 215 -18.47 -2.80 27.81
CA ALA A 215 -18.87 -2.52 26.44
C ALA A 215 -20.08 -3.36 26.08
N ASP A 216 -21.11 -2.71 25.53
CA ASP A 216 -22.28 -3.41 25.00
C ASP A 216 -21.89 -4.28 23.79
N LEU A 217 -22.60 -5.39 23.64
CA LEU A 217 -22.40 -6.29 22.51
C LEU A 217 -22.94 -5.64 21.22
N PRO A 218 -22.21 -5.77 20.10
CA PRO A 218 -22.64 -5.24 18.82
C PRO A 218 -23.92 -5.93 18.33
N ALA A 219 -24.68 -5.24 17.47
CA ALA A 219 -25.87 -5.80 16.86
C ALA A 219 -25.52 -7.03 15.98
N PRO A 220 -26.44 -8.03 15.88
CA PRO A 220 -26.20 -9.22 15.07
C PRO A 220 -25.90 -8.87 13.60
N PRO A 221 -24.85 -9.46 13.00
CA PRO A 221 -24.45 -9.12 11.65
C PRO A 221 -25.45 -9.65 10.62
N PRO A 222 -25.54 -8.98 9.46
CA PRO A 222 -26.40 -9.43 8.38
C PRO A 222 -25.94 -10.79 7.80
N PRO A 223 -26.82 -11.50 7.05
CA PRO A 223 -26.46 -12.74 6.37
C PRO A 223 -25.24 -12.63 5.45
N ALA A 224 -24.50 -13.73 5.31
CA ALA A 224 -23.27 -13.80 4.51
C ALA A 224 -23.38 -13.21 3.09
N PRO A 225 -24.46 -13.43 2.30
CA PRO A 225 -24.55 -12.84 0.96
C PRO A 225 -24.51 -11.31 0.94
N ILE A 226 -25.12 -10.65 1.95
CA ILE A 226 -25.16 -9.18 2.07
C ILE A 226 -23.76 -8.65 2.45
N ILE A 227 -23.08 -9.33 3.37
CA ILE A 227 -21.70 -9.01 3.77
C ILE A 227 -20.77 -9.05 2.55
N LEU A 228 -20.82 -10.14 1.77
CA LEU A 228 -19.97 -10.30 0.60
C LEU A 228 -20.28 -9.29 -0.51
N ALA A 229 -21.55 -8.91 -0.68
CA ALA A 229 -21.95 -7.88 -1.63
C ALA A 229 -21.42 -6.49 -1.21
N ARG A 230 -21.59 -6.12 0.07
CA ARG A 230 -21.08 -4.86 0.62
C ARG A 230 -19.56 -4.78 0.54
N MET A 231 -18.86 -5.84 0.93
CA MET A 231 -17.40 -5.93 0.84
C MET A 231 -16.88 -5.62 -0.57
N ARG A 232 -17.54 -6.11 -1.63
CA ARG A 232 -17.10 -5.85 -3.02
C ARG A 232 -17.16 -4.38 -3.43
N VAL A 233 -18.01 -3.58 -2.78
CA VAL A 233 -18.25 -2.17 -3.12
C VAL A 233 -17.51 -1.25 -2.15
N ALA A 234 -17.57 -1.54 -0.85
CA ALA A 234 -17.10 -0.64 0.20
C ALA A 234 -15.69 -0.94 0.70
N ASN A 235 -15.11 -2.12 0.44
CA ASN A 235 -13.80 -2.47 1.00
C ASN A 235 -12.66 -1.68 0.31
N PRO A 236 -11.88 -0.86 1.05
CA PRO A 236 -10.80 -0.06 0.47
C PRO A 236 -9.67 -0.90 -0.18
N THR A 237 -9.41 -2.11 0.32
CA THR A 237 -8.39 -3.02 -0.22
C THR A 237 -8.75 -3.54 -1.61
N LEU A 238 -10.05 -3.73 -1.89
CA LEU A 238 -10.51 -4.10 -3.23
C LEU A 238 -10.49 -2.89 -4.16
N ASN A 239 -10.87 -1.71 -3.65
CA ASN A 239 -10.77 -0.45 -4.40
C ASN A 239 -9.31 -0.15 -4.81
N GLU A 240 -8.35 -0.35 -3.91
CA GLU A 240 -6.92 -0.21 -4.22
C GLU A 240 -6.48 -1.15 -5.36
N ALA A 241 -6.98 -2.40 -5.36
CA ALA A 241 -6.67 -3.35 -6.41
C ALA A 241 -7.29 -2.94 -7.76
N ASP A 242 -8.48 -2.32 -7.75
CA ASP A 242 -9.12 -1.78 -8.94
C ASP A 242 -8.35 -0.58 -9.52
N LEU A 243 -7.95 0.36 -8.68
CA LEU A 243 -7.13 1.51 -9.10
C LEU A 243 -5.76 1.06 -9.65
N LYS A 244 -5.18 -0.01 -9.10
CA LYS A 244 -3.96 -0.61 -9.67
C LYS A 244 -4.19 -1.18 -11.07
N ILE A 245 -5.32 -1.84 -11.32
CA ILE A 245 -5.68 -2.34 -12.66
C ILE A 245 -5.83 -1.16 -13.61
N GLU A 246 -6.55 -0.11 -13.23
CA GLU A 246 -6.73 1.10 -14.04
C GLU A 246 -5.38 1.78 -14.36
N SER A 247 -4.50 1.93 -13.37
CA SER A 247 -3.15 2.49 -13.57
C SER A 247 -2.33 1.67 -14.58
N SER A 248 -2.47 0.34 -14.54
CA SER A 248 -1.82 -0.60 -15.47
C SER A 248 -2.39 -0.50 -16.89
N GLU A 249 -3.69 -0.23 -17.05
CA GLU A 249 -4.30 0.02 -18.36
C GLU A 249 -3.76 1.29 -19.00
N ILE A 250 -3.67 2.38 -18.22
CA ILE A 250 -3.09 3.64 -18.68
C ILE A 250 -1.61 3.44 -19.06
N GLU A 251 -0.89 2.57 -18.35
CA GLU A 251 0.49 2.22 -18.67
C GLU A 251 0.63 1.49 -20.02
N ILE A 252 -0.31 0.60 -20.37
CA ILE A 252 -0.36 0.00 -21.72
C ILE A 252 -0.54 1.09 -22.79
N GLU A 253 -1.40 2.08 -22.55
CA GLU A 253 -1.60 3.19 -23.48
C GLU A 253 -0.34 4.06 -23.61
N LEU A 254 0.34 4.35 -22.49
CA LEU A 254 1.62 5.07 -22.48
C LEU A 254 2.69 4.29 -23.25
N ALA A 255 2.76 2.97 -23.08
CA ALA A 255 3.68 2.10 -23.83
C ALA A 255 3.38 2.13 -25.33
N ARG A 256 2.10 2.17 -25.74
CA ARG A 256 1.71 2.34 -27.15
C ARG A 256 2.12 3.69 -27.71
N LYS A 257 2.04 4.75 -26.91
CA LYS A 257 2.43 6.12 -27.32
C LYS A 257 3.92 6.28 -27.60
N LYS A 258 4.79 5.45 -26.98
CA LYS A 258 6.22 5.36 -27.31
C LYS A 258 6.52 4.96 -28.76
N ARG A 259 5.51 4.63 -29.57
CA ARG A 259 5.66 4.38 -31.01
C ARG A 259 5.70 5.67 -31.84
N PHE A 260 5.17 6.77 -31.33
CA PHE A 260 5.17 8.06 -32.01
C PHE A 260 6.48 8.81 -31.74
N PRO A 261 6.90 9.70 -32.65
CA PRO A 261 8.12 10.49 -32.44
C PRO A 261 7.90 11.55 -31.36
N ASP A 262 8.95 11.84 -30.59
CA ASP A 262 8.99 13.05 -29.76
C ASP A 262 9.68 14.17 -30.54
N ALA A 263 9.28 15.42 -30.32
CA ALA A 263 9.88 16.58 -30.97
C ALA A 263 10.76 17.34 -29.99
N LYS A 264 11.96 17.74 -30.39
CA LYS A 264 12.85 18.59 -29.61
C LYS A 264 13.04 19.90 -30.36
N LEU A 265 12.70 21.00 -29.70
CA LEU A 265 12.93 22.34 -30.21
C LEU A 265 14.17 22.89 -29.53
N GLY A 266 15.17 23.28 -30.32
CA GLY A 266 16.40 23.88 -29.85
C GLY A 266 16.60 25.27 -30.44
N ILE A 267 17.11 26.18 -29.63
CA ILE A 267 17.71 27.43 -30.10
C ILE A 267 19.18 27.32 -29.77
N GLU A 268 20.02 27.38 -30.80
CA GLU A 268 21.46 27.33 -30.68
C GLU A 268 22.05 28.66 -31.14
N TYR A 269 22.87 29.24 -30.27
CA TYR A 269 23.77 30.32 -30.64
C TYR A 269 25.17 29.72 -30.82
N MET A 270 25.72 29.91 -32.01
CA MET A 270 27.07 29.50 -32.35
C MET A 270 27.87 30.76 -32.72
N ASP A 271 28.93 31.00 -31.95
CA ASP A 271 29.96 31.94 -32.37
C ASP A 271 30.54 31.46 -33.71
N MET A 272 30.93 32.35 -34.61
CA MET A 272 31.67 31.97 -35.81
C MET A 272 33.05 32.59 -35.75
N THR A 273 34.08 31.75 -35.73
CA THR A 273 35.43 32.28 -35.77
C THR A 273 35.75 32.82 -37.15
N ASP A 274 36.37 33.98 -37.11
CA ASP A 274 36.84 34.72 -38.24
C ASP A 274 38.00 33.98 -38.92
N VAL A 275 37.81 33.56 -40.18
CA VAL A 275 38.82 32.84 -40.99
C VAL A 275 40.02 33.70 -41.40
N ARG A 276 40.25 34.86 -40.77
CA ARG A 276 41.33 35.78 -41.10
C ARG A 276 42.74 35.25 -40.81
N ASN A 277 42.89 34.19 -40.01
CA ASN A 277 44.20 33.70 -39.55
C ASN A 277 44.50 32.23 -39.82
N MET A 278 43.76 31.60 -40.74
CA MET A 278 44.21 30.32 -41.26
C MET A 278 45.26 30.55 -42.34
N SER A 279 46.52 30.41 -41.95
CA SER A 279 47.53 29.96 -42.90
C SER A 279 47.05 28.64 -43.49
N ARG A 280 46.39 28.69 -44.65
CA ARG A 280 46.62 27.63 -45.63
C ARG A 280 48.14 27.55 -45.76
N PRO A 281 48.79 26.38 -45.63
CA PRO A 281 50.13 26.27 -46.20
C PRO A 281 49.95 26.71 -47.65
N GLY A 282 50.49 27.88 -47.99
CA GLY A 282 50.25 28.46 -49.31
C GLY A 282 50.74 27.48 -50.38
N PRO A 283 50.31 27.63 -51.65
CA PRO A 283 50.85 26.84 -52.74
C PRO A 283 52.38 26.85 -52.80
N PHE A 284 53.03 27.83 -52.14
CA PHE A 284 54.46 27.87 -51.90
C PHE A 284 55.01 26.77 -50.98
N LEU A 285 54.36 26.44 -49.86
CA LEU A 285 54.84 25.37 -48.96
C LEU A 285 54.62 23.98 -49.59
N ASP A 286 53.49 23.77 -50.25
CA ASP A 286 53.23 22.55 -51.04
C ASP A 286 54.15 22.48 -52.27
N ALA A 287 54.47 23.60 -52.93
CA ALA A 287 55.44 23.63 -54.03
C ALA A 287 56.90 23.48 -53.54
N VAL A 288 57.20 23.91 -52.31
CA VAL A 288 58.52 23.72 -51.67
C VAL A 288 58.67 22.28 -51.19
N GLU A 289 57.63 21.64 -50.65
CA GLU A 289 57.64 20.20 -50.35
C GLU A 289 57.66 19.36 -51.63
N ALA A 290 56.83 19.66 -52.63
CA ALA A 290 56.85 18.99 -53.92
C ALA A 290 58.18 19.18 -54.68
N SER A 291 58.83 20.36 -54.60
CA SER A 291 60.16 20.58 -55.19
C SER A 291 61.28 19.96 -54.35
N ARG A 292 61.10 19.79 -53.04
CA ARG A 292 62.01 19.04 -52.17
C ARG A 292 61.91 17.52 -52.42
N GLU A 293 60.73 17.02 -52.77
CA GLU A 293 60.50 15.64 -53.21
C GLU A 293 60.99 15.39 -54.65
N LEU A 294 60.86 16.38 -55.55
CA LEU A 294 61.33 16.32 -56.95
C LEU A 294 62.84 16.61 -57.13
N SER A 295 63.52 17.20 -56.13
CA SER A 295 64.96 17.51 -56.17
C SER A 295 65.85 16.50 -55.45
N MET A 296 65.29 15.39 -54.93
CA MET A 296 66.11 14.25 -54.52
C MET A 296 66.53 13.46 -55.76
N PRO A 297 67.84 13.42 -56.13
CA PRO A 297 68.28 12.50 -57.17
C PRO A 297 68.11 11.07 -56.66
N ALA A 298 67.09 10.38 -57.17
CA ALA A 298 67.00 8.93 -57.07
C ALA A 298 68.15 8.30 -57.89
N ARG A 299 69.33 8.17 -57.28
CA ARG A 299 70.39 7.26 -57.70
C ARG A 299 71.01 6.59 -56.49
N VAL A 300 70.53 5.38 -56.24
CA VAL A 300 71.18 4.34 -55.45
C VAL A 300 72.61 4.16 -55.97
N ALA A 301 73.61 4.52 -55.17
CA ALA A 301 75.01 4.16 -55.39
C ALA A 301 75.44 3.25 -54.23
N LEU A 302 75.65 1.97 -54.54
CA LEU A 302 76.15 0.96 -53.64
C LEU A 302 77.56 1.34 -53.13
N PRO A 303 77.90 1.07 -51.86
CA PRO A 303 79.18 1.45 -51.27
C PRO A 303 80.34 0.66 -51.89
N SER A 304 81.40 1.34 -52.34
CA SER A 304 82.67 0.70 -52.66
C SER A 304 83.40 0.35 -51.36
N LEU A 305 83.76 -0.93 -51.22
CA LEU A 305 84.48 -1.49 -50.07
C LEU A 305 85.85 -0.81 -49.86
N PRO A 306 86.29 -0.66 -48.59
CA PRO A 306 87.59 -0.09 -48.25
C PRO A 306 88.75 -1.02 -48.64
N ASP A 307 89.86 -0.43 -49.09
CA ASP A 307 91.10 -1.13 -49.44
C ASP A 307 91.64 -1.96 -48.26
N PRO A 308 91.84 -3.28 -48.39
CA PRO A 308 92.13 -4.17 -47.26
C PRO A 308 93.52 -3.97 -46.62
N ASN A 309 94.42 -3.19 -47.20
CA ASN A 309 95.79 -3.01 -46.68
C ASN A 309 96.06 -1.66 -45.99
N ALA A 310 95.05 -0.82 -45.75
CA ALA A 310 95.23 0.46 -45.03
C ALA A 310 95.23 0.28 -43.50
N THR A 311 96.14 0.95 -42.81
CA THR A 311 96.36 0.82 -41.36
C THR A 311 95.18 1.39 -40.54
N PRO A 312 94.91 0.87 -39.32
CA PRO A 312 93.72 1.27 -38.54
C PRO A 312 93.65 2.76 -38.19
N VAL A 313 94.77 3.48 -38.20
CA VAL A 313 94.86 4.90 -37.83
C VAL A 313 94.48 5.82 -39.00
N GLU A 314 94.69 5.41 -40.26
CA GLU A 314 94.33 6.20 -41.45
C GLU A 314 92.83 6.13 -41.80
N ARG A 315 92.11 5.09 -41.32
CA ARG A 315 90.64 4.97 -41.50
C ARG A 315 89.84 5.90 -40.58
N ILE A 316 90.43 6.37 -39.47
CA ILE A 316 89.74 7.23 -38.51
C ILE A 316 90.00 8.72 -38.80
N VAL A 317 91.09 9.06 -39.50
CA VAL A 317 91.43 10.44 -39.86
C VAL A 317 90.77 10.87 -41.18
N GLY A 318 90.60 9.98 -42.17
CA GLY A 318 89.89 10.29 -43.42
C GLY A 318 88.37 10.49 -43.29
N ALA A 319 87.75 9.97 -42.23
CA ALA A 319 86.32 10.13 -41.94
C ALA A 319 85.99 11.44 -41.20
N VAL A 320 86.99 12.20 -40.76
CA VAL A 320 86.81 13.47 -40.01
C VAL A 320 87.17 14.70 -40.84
N ASP A 321 87.95 14.57 -41.92
CA ASP A 321 88.29 15.70 -42.81
C ASP A 321 87.38 15.85 -44.05
N GLY A 322 86.52 14.87 -44.36
CA GLY A 322 85.52 14.98 -45.44
C GLY A 322 84.24 15.76 -45.09
N VAL A 323 84.03 16.09 -43.81
CA VAL A 323 82.81 16.76 -43.31
C VAL A 323 83.04 18.26 -43.02
N ARG A 324 84.28 18.76 -43.14
CA ARG A 324 84.61 20.18 -42.85
C ARG A 324 84.87 21.07 -44.07
N THR A 325 84.95 20.55 -45.28
CA THR A 325 85.29 21.33 -46.50
C THR A 325 84.16 21.48 -47.52
N PHE A 326 82.91 21.15 -47.17
CA PHE A 326 81.74 21.40 -48.05
C PHE A 326 80.73 22.44 -47.53
N ARG A 327 80.98 23.08 -46.38
CA ARG A 327 80.01 24.03 -45.79
C ARG A 327 80.45 25.50 -45.76
N THR A 328 81.59 25.84 -46.38
CA THR A 328 82.12 27.21 -46.36
C THR A 328 82.36 27.85 -47.72
N GLU A 329 82.02 27.19 -48.85
CA GLU A 329 82.24 27.78 -50.19
C GLU A 329 80.97 27.99 -51.05
N ALA A 330 79.77 27.74 -50.52
CA ALA A 330 78.52 28.03 -51.24
C ALA A 330 77.62 29.09 -50.57
N PHE A 331 78.13 29.79 -49.54
CA PHE A 331 77.39 30.83 -48.81
C PHE A 331 77.76 32.27 -49.25
N GLU A 332 78.73 32.45 -50.14
CA GLU A 332 79.14 33.77 -50.65
C GLU A 332 79.15 33.78 -52.18
N ARG A 333 77.97 33.74 -52.81
CA ARG A 333 77.69 34.33 -54.13
C ARG A 333 76.24 34.09 -54.53
N SER A 334 75.34 34.94 -54.06
CA SER A 334 74.18 35.44 -54.84
C SER A 334 73.25 36.31 -53.98
N ILE A 335 73.80 37.34 -53.33
CA ILE A 335 72.99 38.53 -53.04
C ILE A 335 73.08 39.43 -54.28
N GLY A 336 71.94 39.66 -54.92
CA GLY A 336 71.81 40.63 -56.01
C GLY A 336 70.36 40.86 -56.43
N GLY A 337 69.81 42.03 -56.08
CA GLY A 337 68.79 42.75 -56.86
C GLY A 337 67.33 42.29 -56.75
N THR A 338 66.56 42.79 -55.78
CA THR A 338 65.55 43.88 -55.93
C THR A 338 64.30 43.56 -56.77
N MET A 339 63.17 43.31 -56.10
CA MET A 339 61.96 44.18 -56.12
C MET A 339 60.91 43.64 -55.14
N ASN A 340 60.08 44.55 -54.64
CA ASN A 340 59.23 44.48 -53.46
C ASN A 340 58.08 43.44 -53.58
N LEU A 341 58.09 42.36 -52.79
CA LEU A 341 56.95 41.42 -52.68
C LEU A 341 55.85 41.92 -51.72
N ASN A 342 56.07 43.02 -51.00
CA ASN A 342 55.05 43.55 -50.08
C ASN A 342 53.89 44.29 -50.78
N ASP A 343 53.99 44.57 -52.08
CA ASP A 343 52.93 45.30 -52.83
C ASP A 343 52.07 44.39 -53.72
N LEU A 344 52.47 43.13 -53.96
CA LEU A 344 51.67 42.15 -54.72
C LEU A 344 50.76 41.28 -53.84
N VAL A 345 50.96 41.32 -52.52
CA VAL A 345 50.10 40.65 -51.52
C VAL A 345 48.91 41.53 -51.11
N MET A 346 48.90 42.81 -51.48
CA MET A 346 47.86 43.77 -51.11
C MET A 346 46.67 43.86 -52.08
N LEU A 347 46.65 43.09 -53.18
CA LEU A 347 45.57 43.17 -54.19
C LEU A 347 44.83 41.87 -54.49
N GLU A 348 45.19 40.75 -53.85
CA GLU A 348 44.38 39.51 -53.86
C GLU A 348 43.52 39.36 -52.59
N ASN A 349 43.75 40.20 -51.57
CA ASN A 349 42.96 40.24 -50.33
C ASN A 349 41.73 41.17 -50.40
N ALA A 350 41.32 41.60 -51.61
CA ALA A 350 40.17 42.47 -51.81
C ALA A 350 38.84 41.74 -52.15
N PHE A 351 38.88 40.40 -52.24
CA PHE A 351 37.70 39.54 -52.40
C PHE A 351 37.96 38.29 -51.53
N ASP A 352 37.33 37.98 -50.40
CA ASP A 352 36.02 38.30 -49.86
C ASP A 352 36.13 38.53 -48.34
N ASN A 353 35.92 39.77 -47.91
CA ASN A 353 35.85 40.14 -46.51
C ASN A 353 34.45 39.80 -45.95
N ILE A 354 34.13 38.51 -45.82
CA ILE A 354 32.89 38.07 -45.16
C ILE A 354 33.22 37.83 -43.69
N LYS A 355 33.07 38.86 -42.86
CA LYS A 355 32.88 38.67 -41.42
C LYS A 355 31.68 37.74 -41.27
N MET A 356 31.92 36.45 -40.98
CA MET A 356 30.84 35.52 -40.69
C MET A 356 30.16 36.01 -39.41
N LYS A 357 28.90 36.43 -39.54
CA LYS A 357 28.11 36.86 -38.38
C LYS A 357 27.81 35.64 -37.54
N ASP A 358 27.80 35.82 -36.22
CA ASP A 358 27.30 34.84 -35.27
C ASP A 358 25.99 34.25 -35.78
N GLN A 359 25.85 32.93 -35.64
CA GLN A 359 24.68 32.23 -36.13
C GLN A 359 23.77 31.90 -34.97
N VAL A 360 22.50 32.29 -35.11
CA VAL A 360 21.42 31.76 -34.29
C VAL A 360 20.66 30.76 -35.15
N GLY A 361 20.74 29.49 -34.78
CA GLY A 361 20.00 28.40 -35.39
C GLY A 361 18.77 28.06 -34.55
N VAL A 362 17.65 27.79 -35.22
CA VAL A 362 16.51 27.11 -34.61
C VAL A 362 16.49 25.69 -35.16
N THR A 363 16.58 24.70 -34.28
CA THR A 363 16.57 23.28 -34.62
C THR A 363 15.25 22.65 -34.20
N LEU A 364 14.65 21.88 -35.10
CA LEU A 364 13.52 21.02 -34.81
C LEU A 364 13.94 19.58 -35.12
N GLU A 365 14.14 18.80 -34.07
CA GLU A 365 14.58 17.41 -34.14
C GLU A 365 13.41 16.48 -33.80
N PHE A 366 13.20 15.43 -34.59
CA PHE A 366 12.18 14.41 -34.33
C PHE A 366 12.83 13.08 -33.98
N ASN A 367 12.63 12.63 -32.74
CA ASN A 367 13.14 11.36 -32.24
C ASN A 367 12.19 10.23 -32.65
N LEU A 368 12.40 9.64 -33.84
CA LEU A 368 11.60 8.54 -34.32
C LEU A 368 12.16 7.17 -33.86
N PRO A 369 11.41 6.39 -33.07
CA PRO A 369 11.91 5.10 -32.59
C PRO A 369 11.93 4.04 -33.70
N ILE A 370 13.14 3.62 -34.09
CA ILE A 370 13.37 2.66 -35.19
C ILE A 370 13.16 1.20 -34.74
N TYR A 371 13.61 0.86 -33.53
CA TYR A 371 13.59 -0.52 -33.00
C TYR A 371 12.21 -0.94 -32.48
N ARG A 372 11.31 -1.29 -33.40
CA ARG A 372 9.93 -1.71 -33.07
C ARG A 372 9.82 -2.94 -32.15
N LYS A 373 10.82 -3.82 -32.14
CA LYS A 373 10.83 -5.01 -31.25
C LYS A 373 10.85 -4.61 -29.78
N ARG A 374 11.64 -3.60 -29.40
CA ARG A 374 11.71 -3.09 -28.02
C ARG A 374 10.38 -2.48 -27.55
N ILE A 375 9.72 -1.70 -28.42
CA ILE A 375 8.41 -1.11 -28.10
C ILE A 375 7.34 -2.20 -27.97
N LYS A 376 7.33 -3.18 -28.87
CA LYS A 376 6.43 -4.33 -28.77
C LYS A 376 6.63 -5.07 -27.44
N ALA A 377 7.89 -5.35 -27.07
CA ALA A 377 8.20 -5.98 -25.78
C ALA A 377 7.69 -5.15 -24.59
N ALA A 378 7.87 -3.84 -24.60
CA ALA A 378 7.36 -2.96 -23.54
C ALA A 378 5.81 -2.92 -23.46
N ILE A 379 5.12 -3.08 -24.59
CA ILE A 379 3.64 -3.20 -24.61
C ILE A 379 3.20 -4.55 -24.04
N GLU A 380 3.87 -5.64 -24.43
CA GLU A 380 3.57 -6.98 -23.87
C GLU A 380 3.90 -7.05 -22.37
N GLU A 381 5.00 -6.43 -21.93
CA GLU A 381 5.35 -6.27 -20.51
C GLU A 381 4.21 -5.58 -19.74
N ALA A 382 3.75 -4.43 -20.21
CA ALA A 382 2.63 -3.71 -19.59
C ALA A 382 1.33 -4.54 -19.56
N ARG A 383 1.06 -5.35 -20.60
CA ARG A 383 -0.09 -6.28 -20.61
C ARG A 383 0.06 -7.39 -19.59
N HIS A 384 1.25 -7.96 -19.43
CA HIS A 384 1.49 -8.96 -18.42
C HIS A 384 1.40 -8.39 -17.00
N MET A 385 1.82 -7.14 -16.79
CA MET A 385 1.64 -6.43 -15.51
C MET A 385 0.16 -6.14 -15.21
N HIS A 386 -0.63 -5.76 -16.24
CA HIS A 386 -2.08 -5.63 -16.11
C HIS A 386 -2.77 -6.96 -15.77
N ALA A 387 -2.44 -8.03 -16.49
CA ALA A 387 -2.95 -9.37 -16.18
C ALA A 387 -2.55 -9.85 -14.77
N ALA A 388 -1.31 -9.56 -14.35
CA ALA A 388 -0.87 -9.84 -12.98
C ALA A 388 -1.71 -9.07 -11.95
N SER A 389 -1.99 -7.79 -12.20
CA SER A 389 -2.85 -6.97 -11.32
C SER A 389 -4.28 -7.51 -11.23
N GLN A 390 -4.83 -8.07 -12.32
CA GLN A 390 -6.13 -8.75 -12.32
C GLN A 390 -6.12 -10.02 -11.46
N HIS A 391 -5.08 -10.85 -11.59
CA HIS A 391 -4.94 -12.04 -10.76
C HIS A 391 -4.70 -11.70 -9.28
N ASP A 392 -3.97 -10.62 -9.00
CA ASP A 392 -3.79 -10.11 -7.64
C ASP A 392 -5.12 -9.66 -7.02
N LYS A 393 -5.98 -8.95 -7.79
CA LYS A 393 -7.33 -8.62 -7.34
C LYS A 393 -8.15 -9.88 -7.06
N GLN A 394 -8.09 -10.88 -7.95
CA GLN A 394 -8.82 -12.14 -7.76
C GLN A 394 -8.37 -12.86 -6.49
N LYS A 395 -7.06 -12.94 -6.24
CA LYS A 395 -6.48 -13.49 -5.01
C LYS A 395 -6.96 -12.74 -3.78
N ARG A 396 -6.87 -11.39 -3.77
CA ARG A 396 -7.36 -10.56 -2.66
C ARG A 396 -8.85 -10.78 -2.40
N THR A 397 -9.65 -10.85 -3.45
CA THR A 397 -11.09 -11.11 -3.35
C THR A 397 -11.37 -12.48 -2.72
N GLN A 398 -10.63 -13.52 -3.12
CA GLN A 398 -10.77 -14.86 -2.54
C GLN A 398 -10.36 -14.90 -1.08
N MET A 399 -9.26 -14.23 -0.71
CA MET A 399 -8.79 -14.13 0.67
C MET A 399 -9.81 -13.40 1.55
N LEU A 400 -10.30 -12.23 1.12
CA LEU A 400 -11.33 -11.48 1.86
C LEU A 400 -12.66 -12.23 1.96
N ASN A 401 -13.06 -12.98 0.93
CA ASN A 401 -14.25 -13.85 1.03
C ASN A 401 -14.07 -14.94 2.09
N ALA A 402 -12.86 -15.51 2.23
CA ALA A 402 -12.58 -16.52 3.24
C ALA A 402 -12.56 -15.88 4.63
N GLU A 403 -11.92 -14.73 4.78
CA GLU A 403 -11.85 -13.96 6.02
C GLU A 403 -13.23 -13.51 6.49
N ALA A 404 -14.08 -12.99 5.60
CA ALA A 404 -15.47 -12.63 5.90
C ALA A 404 -16.27 -13.82 6.45
N LYS A 405 -16.11 -15.00 5.82
CA LYS A 405 -16.80 -16.22 6.26
C LYS A 405 -16.27 -16.72 7.61
N MET A 406 -14.97 -16.63 7.84
CA MET A 406 -14.36 -17.01 9.12
C MET A 406 -14.77 -16.04 10.24
N ALA A 407 -14.74 -14.73 10.00
CA ALA A 407 -15.18 -13.72 10.96
C ALA A 407 -16.67 -13.89 11.30
N LEU A 408 -17.53 -14.09 10.29
CA LEU A 408 -18.96 -14.35 10.52
C LEU A 408 -19.18 -15.65 11.30
N PHE A 409 -18.45 -16.72 10.99
CA PHE A 409 -18.54 -17.97 11.73
C PHE A 409 -18.08 -17.80 13.19
N ALA A 410 -16.94 -17.13 13.41
CA ALA A 410 -16.42 -16.84 14.75
C ALA A 410 -17.42 -16.02 15.58
N TYR A 411 -18.05 -15.02 14.96
CA TYR A 411 -19.12 -14.25 15.58
C TYR A 411 -20.30 -15.14 15.98
N GLN A 412 -20.80 -15.96 15.04
CA GLN A 412 -21.96 -16.83 15.29
C GLN A 412 -21.67 -17.88 16.36
N ASP A 413 -20.47 -18.46 16.35
CA ASP A 413 -20.04 -19.42 17.35
C ASP A 413 -19.93 -18.76 18.74
N GLY A 414 -19.27 -17.61 18.82
CA GLY A 414 -19.16 -16.82 20.05
C GLY A 414 -20.52 -16.44 20.62
N ALA A 415 -21.43 -15.93 19.78
CA ALA A 415 -22.77 -15.52 20.19
C ALA A 415 -23.62 -16.71 20.67
N ARG A 416 -23.49 -17.88 20.01
CA ARG A 416 -24.13 -19.12 20.46
C ARG A 416 -23.59 -19.58 21.80
N ARG A 417 -22.26 -19.55 22.01
CA ARG A 417 -21.62 -19.90 23.29
C ARG A 417 -22.07 -18.95 24.39
N LEU A 418 -22.04 -17.65 24.14
CA LEU A 418 -22.45 -16.63 25.09
C LEU A 418 -23.90 -16.84 25.55
N LYS A 419 -24.82 -17.05 24.60
CA LYS A 419 -26.23 -17.36 24.88
C LYS A 419 -26.38 -18.63 25.72
N LEU A 420 -25.62 -19.68 25.41
CA LEU A 420 -25.65 -20.94 26.17
C LEU A 420 -25.21 -20.75 27.63
N TYR A 421 -24.12 -20.00 27.87
CA TYR A 421 -23.66 -19.72 29.22
C TYR A 421 -24.65 -18.85 29.99
N GLU A 422 -25.13 -17.78 29.38
CA GLU A 422 -26.01 -16.80 30.03
C GLU A 422 -27.42 -17.32 30.30
N GLU A 423 -28.06 -18.00 29.35
CA GLU A 423 -29.46 -18.41 29.49
C GLU A 423 -29.63 -19.78 30.17
N SER A 424 -28.60 -20.62 30.16
CA SER A 424 -28.74 -22.04 30.53
C SER A 424 -27.71 -22.51 31.55
N LEU A 425 -26.41 -22.44 31.25
CA LEU A 425 -25.38 -23.11 32.06
C LEU A 425 -25.11 -22.40 33.40
N ILE A 426 -24.94 -21.07 33.40
CA ILE A 426 -24.71 -20.31 34.64
C ILE A 426 -25.92 -20.41 35.57
N PRO A 427 -27.17 -20.13 35.12
CA PRO A 427 -28.33 -20.27 36.01
C PRO A 427 -28.55 -21.69 36.56
N GLN A 428 -28.12 -22.73 35.83
CA GLN A 428 -28.16 -24.10 36.33
C GLN A 428 -27.05 -24.35 37.35
N ALA A 429 -25.82 -23.91 37.08
CA ALA A 429 -24.69 -24.04 37.99
C ALA A 429 -24.92 -23.27 39.30
N GLU A 430 -25.50 -22.07 39.24
CA GLU A 430 -25.92 -21.30 40.41
C GLU A 430 -26.91 -22.08 41.27
N LYS A 431 -27.99 -22.62 40.67
CA LYS A 431 -28.99 -23.43 41.39
C LYS A 431 -28.39 -24.70 41.99
N THR A 432 -27.47 -25.35 41.27
CA THR A 432 -26.76 -26.52 41.77
C THR A 432 -25.89 -26.15 42.97
N TYR A 433 -25.11 -25.08 42.86
CA TYR A 433 -24.28 -24.58 43.94
C TYR A 433 -25.13 -24.22 45.17
N GLU A 434 -26.21 -23.46 45.01
CA GLU A 434 -27.13 -23.10 46.10
C GLU A 434 -27.74 -24.33 46.77
N ALA A 435 -28.21 -25.33 46.01
CA ALA A 435 -28.80 -26.54 46.56
C ALA A 435 -27.77 -27.37 47.37
N VAL A 436 -26.55 -27.51 46.85
CA VAL A 436 -25.46 -28.22 47.53
C VAL A 436 -25.00 -27.45 48.77
N GLN A 437 -24.91 -26.12 48.68
CA GLN A 437 -24.56 -25.23 49.78
C GLN A 437 -25.58 -25.30 50.93
N VAL A 438 -26.88 -25.31 50.63
CA VAL A 438 -27.94 -25.48 51.62
C VAL A 438 -27.85 -26.86 52.28
N THR A 439 -27.66 -27.91 51.47
CA THR A 439 -27.53 -29.29 51.98
C THR A 439 -26.32 -29.41 52.91
N TYR A 440 -25.18 -28.85 52.50
CA TYR A 440 -23.96 -28.83 53.31
C TYR A 440 -24.13 -27.98 54.59
N SER A 441 -24.64 -26.76 54.50
CA SER A 441 -24.82 -25.91 55.68
C SER A 441 -25.84 -26.44 56.69
N SER A 442 -26.84 -27.22 56.24
CA SER A 442 -27.87 -27.81 57.10
C SER A 442 -27.37 -28.86 58.10
N GLY A 443 -26.13 -29.34 57.95
CA GLY A 443 -25.58 -30.35 58.86
C GLY A 443 -25.85 -31.79 58.43
N ASP A 444 -26.43 -32.05 57.26
CA ASP A 444 -26.65 -33.41 56.75
C ASP A 444 -25.32 -34.20 56.71
N ILE A 445 -25.34 -35.40 57.25
CA ILE A 445 -24.19 -36.31 57.37
C ILE A 445 -23.83 -36.88 55.99
N ASN A 446 -24.78 -36.90 55.06
CA ASN A 446 -24.55 -37.35 53.68
C ASN A 446 -24.09 -36.23 52.74
N ALA A 447 -23.95 -34.99 53.22
CA ALA A 447 -23.51 -33.87 52.39
C ALA A 447 -22.01 -33.95 52.13
N ASP A 448 -21.61 -34.26 50.90
CA ASP A 448 -20.20 -34.28 50.50
C ASP A 448 -19.67 -32.86 50.30
N PHE A 449 -18.55 -32.54 50.97
CA PHE A 449 -17.85 -31.27 50.79
C PHE A 449 -17.28 -31.13 49.37
N LEU A 450 -16.88 -32.25 48.75
CA LEU A 450 -16.33 -32.22 47.39
C LEU A 450 -17.37 -31.74 46.38
N ASP A 451 -18.65 -32.08 46.55
CA ASP A 451 -19.73 -31.59 45.69
C ASP A 451 -19.91 -30.08 45.81
N LEU A 452 -19.77 -29.52 47.02
CA LEU A 452 -19.82 -28.06 47.24
C LEU A 452 -18.66 -27.36 46.53
N LEU A 453 -17.47 -27.92 46.67
CA LEU A 453 -16.27 -27.36 46.05
C LEU A 453 -16.33 -27.43 44.51
N MET A 454 -16.73 -28.58 43.96
CA MET A 454 -16.85 -28.79 42.52
C MET A 454 -17.94 -27.91 41.89
N SER A 455 -19.08 -27.73 42.57
CA SER A 455 -20.14 -26.83 42.07
C SER A 455 -19.69 -25.37 42.05
N ALA A 456 -18.95 -24.92 43.08
CA ALA A 456 -18.35 -23.58 43.11
C ALA A 456 -17.29 -23.38 42.00
N GLN A 457 -16.43 -24.37 41.77
CA GLN A 457 -15.45 -24.35 40.66
C GLN A 457 -16.13 -24.32 39.29
N THR A 458 -17.19 -25.12 39.11
CA THR A 458 -17.95 -25.18 37.86
C THR A 458 -18.61 -23.83 37.55
N LEU A 459 -19.17 -23.17 38.57
CA LEU A 459 -19.75 -21.83 38.43
C LEU A 459 -18.68 -20.81 37.99
N LEU A 460 -17.53 -20.77 38.66
CA LEU A 460 -16.41 -19.91 38.28
C LEU A 460 -15.96 -20.14 36.83
N ASP A 461 -15.77 -21.40 36.43
CA ASP A 461 -15.32 -21.74 35.09
C ASP A 461 -16.35 -21.31 34.03
N PHE A 462 -17.65 -21.43 34.31
CA PHE A 462 -18.70 -20.93 33.42
C PHE A 462 -18.75 -19.40 33.33
N ASP A 463 -18.53 -18.68 34.42
CA ASP A 463 -18.46 -17.21 34.40
C ASP A 463 -17.24 -16.71 33.59
N LEU A 464 -16.08 -17.35 33.76
CA LEU A 464 -14.89 -17.04 32.97
C LEU A 464 -15.08 -17.35 31.48
N GLU A 465 -15.75 -18.46 31.15
CA GLU A 465 -16.06 -18.80 29.76
C GLU A 465 -17.14 -17.89 29.16
N LYS A 466 -18.09 -17.38 29.95
CA LYS A 466 -19.01 -16.31 29.51
C LYS A 466 -18.24 -15.04 29.13
N ALA A 467 -17.35 -14.58 30.00
CA ALA A 467 -16.52 -13.40 29.73
C ALA A 467 -15.66 -13.57 28.47
N ARG A 468 -15.09 -14.77 28.28
CA ARG A 468 -14.32 -15.11 27.08
C ARG A 468 -15.18 -15.13 25.82
N ALA A 469 -16.36 -15.74 25.88
CA ALA A 469 -17.29 -15.78 24.76
C ALA A 469 -17.74 -14.36 24.35
N ALA A 470 -17.98 -13.46 25.32
CA ALA A 470 -18.31 -12.07 25.05
C ALA A 470 -17.17 -11.33 24.32
N ARG A 471 -15.92 -11.49 24.78
CA ARG A 471 -14.73 -10.95 24.10
C ARG A 471 -14.61 -11.51 22.67
N ASP A 472 -14.78 -12.81 22.49
CA ASP A 472 -14.67 -13.45 21.17
C ASP A 472 -15.69 -12.87 20.18
N VAL A 473 -16.92 -12.58 20.63
CA VAL A 473 -17.94 -11.90 19.82
C VAL A 473 -17.49 -10.50 19.40
N GLN A 474 -16.95 -9.73 20.35
CA GLN A 474 -16.50 -8.36 20.09
C GLN A 474 -15.27 -8.31 19.14
N ILE A 475 -14.33 -9.25 19.30
CA ILE A 475 -13.18 -9.39 18.40
C ILE A 475 -13.64 -9.80 16.99
N ALA A 476 -14.49 -10.83 16.88
CA ALA A 476 -15.02 -11.27 15.60
C ALA A 476 -15.84 -10.18 14.89
N ALA A 477 -16.54 -9.35 15.67
CA ALA A 477 -17.23 -8.18 15.17
C ALA A 477 -16.26 -7.14 14.59
N ALA A 478 -15.18 -6.81 15.30
CA ALA A 478 -14.14 -5.91 14.80
C ALA A 478 -13.52 -6.43 13.49
N ASP A 479 -13.21 -7.74 13.39
CA ASP A 479 -12.72 -8.36 12.16
C ASP A 479 -13.72 -8.22 11.00
N LEU A 480 -15.00 -8.43 11.29
CA LEU A 480 -16.04 -8.31 10.27
C LEU A 480 -16.17 -6.87 9.75
N GLU A 481 -16.05 -5.86 10.61
CA GLU A 481 -16.03 -4.45 10.19
C GLU A 481 -14.86 -4.14 9.25
N VAL A 482 -13.65 -4.63 9.57
CA VAL A 482 -12.46 -4.44 8.74
C VAL A 482 -12.67 -5.06 7.36
N VAL A 483 -13.20 -6.29 7.31
CA VAL A 483 -13.45 -6.98 6.05
C VAL A 483 -14.58 -6.32 5.25
N MET A 484 -15.61 -5.77 5.89
CA MET A 484 -16.67 -5.04 5.18
C MET A 484 -16.26 -3.64 4.72
N GLY A 485 -15.17 -3.10 5.28
CA GLY A 485 -14.72 -1.73 5.01
C GLY A 485 -15.47 -0.68 5.82
N GLY A 486 -16.19 -1.07 6.89
CA GLY A 486 -16.95 -0.16 7.75
C GLY A 486 -18.03 -0.85 8.59
N PRO A 487 -18.72 -0.12 9.48
CA PRO A 487 -19.71 -0.68 10.39
C PRO A 487 -20.98 -1.11 9.65
N TRP A 488 -21.57 -2.25 10.04
CA TRP A 488 -22.84 -2.71 9.46
C TRP A 488 -24.07 -2.07 10.10
N GLU A 489 -23.96 -1.52 11.30
CA GLU A 489 -25.08 -0.91 12.02
C GLU A 489 -25.65 0.32 11.32
N ALA A 490 -24.81 1.10 10.62
CA ALA A 490 -25.28 2.23 9.80
C ALA A 490 -26.29 1.80 8.73
N ALA A 491 -26.18 0.58 8.20
CA ALA A 491 -27.12 0.07 7.20
C ALA A 491 -28.45 -0.41 7.80
N VAL A 492 -28.51 -0.71 9.11
CA VAL A 492 -29.76 -1.05 9.80
C VAL A 492 -30.58 0.21 10.06
N ALA A 493 -29.93 1.32 10.41
CA ALA A 493 -30.60 2.62 10.56
C ALA A 493 -31.22 3.10 9.24
N ASP A 494 -30.52 2.95 8.10
CA ASP A 494 -31.05 3.27 6.78
C ASP A 494 -32.20 2.33 6.36
N ALA A 495 -32.10 1.03 6.69
CA ALA A 495 -33.16 0.06 6.40
C ALA A 495 -34.41 0.26 7.29
N GLU A 496 -34.25 0.67 8.54
CA GLU A 496 -35.37 1.06 9.40
C GLU A 496 -36.01 2.37 8.91
N ALA A 497 -35.22 3.36 8.47
CA ALA A 497 -35.72 4.59 7.89
C ALA A 497 -36.55 4.35 6.61
N ASP A 498 -36.09 3.45 5.72
CA ASP A 498 -36.83 3.06 4.52
C ASP A 498 -38.10 2.25 4.84
N SER A 499 -38.10 1.45 5.92
CA SER A 499 -39.28 0.69 6.36
C SER A 499 -40.36 1.57 7.02
N ILE A 500 -39.95 2.67 7.69
CA ILE A 500 -40.85 3.67 8.27
C ILE A 500 -41.43 4.57 7.17
N ALA A 501 -40.66 4.86 6.11
CA ALA A 501 -41.15 5.58 4.94
C ALA A 501 -42.21 4.78 4.15
N THR A 502 -42.07 3.45 4.04
CA THR A 502 -43.04 2.59 3.35
C THR A 502 -44.32 2.29 4.15
N THR A 503 -44.34 2.54 5.46
CA THR A 503 -45.56 2.38 6.29
C THR A 503 -46.41 3.65 6.38
N HIS A 504 -45.89 4.82 6.01
CA HIS A 504 -46.63 6.09 6.03
C HIS A 504 -47.26 6.51 4.67
N GLU A 505 -46.97 5.80 3.57
CA GLU A 505 -47.51 6.14 2.24
C GLU A 505 -48.74 5.34 1.79
N SER A 506 -49.34 4.52 2.67
CA SER A 506 -50.56 3.75 2.34
C SER A 506 -51.70 3.98 3.33
N THR A 507 -52.02 5.25 3.65
CA THR A 507 -53.32 5.60 4.25
C THR A 507 -53.69 7.07 4.01
N THR A 508 -53.87 7.51 2.77
CA THR A 508 -54.78 8.63 2.45
C THR A 508 -54.97 8.73 0.94
N ASP A 509 -56.03 8.13 0.41
CA ASP A 509 -56.92 8.79 -0.55
C ASP A 509 -58.06 7.86 -0.98
N THR A 510 -59.26 8.08 -0.45
CA THR A 510 -60.49 7.97 -1.25
C THR A 510 -61.66 8.69 -0.55
N LYS A 511 -62.17 9.69 -1.26
CA LYS A 511 -63.32 10.55 -0.94
C LYS A 511 -64.66 9.78 -1.11
N PRO A 512 -65.73 10.13 -0.37
CA PRO A 512 -66.98 9.37 -0.35
C PRO A 512 -68.03 9.89 -1.34
N ALA A 513 -68.87 8.99 -1.88
CA ALA A 513 -70.23 9.28 -2.37
C ALA A 513 -71.08 8.01 -2.49
N ASP A 514 -72.27 8.09 -1.89
CA ASP A 514 -73.59 7.54 -2.25
C ASP A 514 -73.99 6.07 -2.02
N GLU A 515 -74.85 5.92 -1.01
CA GLU A 515 -76.12 5.18 -0.89
C GLU A 515 -76.47 4.07 -1.91
N GLU A 516 -76.64 2.84 -1.41
CA GLU A 516 -77.95 2.13 -1.44
C GLU A 516 -77.91 0.84 -0.57
N LYS A 517 -79.07 0.50 -0.01
CA LYS A 517 -79.39 -0.59 0.95
C LYS A 517 -80.58 -1.39 0.36
N PRO A 518 -81.14 -2.46 0.98
CA PRO A 518 -80.67 -3.79 1.39
C PRO A 518 -81.44 -4.97 0.74
N ALA A 519 -81.01 -6.22 1.01
CA ALA A 519 -81.77 -7.46 1.28
C ALA A 519 -80.81 -8.66 1.06
N ALA A 520 -80.87 -9.86 1.63
CA ALA A 520 -81.60 -10.56 2.70
C ALA A 520 -81.05 -12.01 2.70
N SER A 521 -80.99 -12.70 3.86
CA SER A 521 -81.16 -14.17 4.12
C SER A 521 -80.68 -15.20 3.06
N ALA A 522 -80.00 -16.31 3.34
CA ALA A 522 -80.25 -17.30 4.39
C ALA A 522 -79.16 -18.40 4.41
N ASP A 523 -79.08 -19.12 5.53
CA ASP A 523 -78.75 -20.54 5.74
C ASP A 523 -78.18 -21.37 4.57
N THR A 524 -77.16 -22.18 4.86
CA THR A 524 -77.28 -23.66 5.03
C THR A 524 -75.87 -24.29 5.07
N GLN A 525 -75.48 -24.83 6.22
CA GLN A 525 -74.61 -26.01 6.37
C GLN A 525 -75.59 -27.23 6.41
N PRO A 526 -75.25 -28.49 6.03
CA PRO A 526 -74.01 -29.15 6.46
C PRO A 526 -73.47 -30.32 5.59
N ASP A 527 -72.34 -30.87 6.09
CA ASP A 527 -72.06 -32.31 6.24
C ASP A 527 -71.65 -33.22 5.05
N ASN A 528 -70.41 -33.72 5.21
CA ASN A 528 -70.01 -35.14 5.39
C ASN A 528 -69.35 -35.93 4.26
N LYS A 529 -68.28 -36.65 4.69
CA LYS A 529 -67.86 -38.02 4.32
C LYS A 529 -67.36 -38.25 2.89
N SER A 530 -66.41 -39.14 2.60
CA SER A 530 -65.48 -40.01 3.35
C SER A 530 -64.82 -40.93 2.32
N ALA A 531 -63.66 -41.50 2.69
CA ALA A 531 -63.07 -42.74 2.14
C ALA A 531 -62.46 -42.64 0.73
N GLY A 532 -61.37 -43.33 0.41
CA GLY A 532 -60.60 -44.37 1.10
C GLY A 532 -59.30 -44.63 0.33
N VAL A 533 -58.25 -45.10 1.03
CA VAL A 533 -57.78 -46.51 0.98
C VAL A 533 -56.81 -46.71 -0.20
N SER A 534 -55.49 -46.67 0.09
CA SER A 534 -54.55 -47.83 0.19
C SER A 534 -54.02 -48.23 -1.21
N SER A 535 -52.83 -48.78 -1.42
CA SER A 535 -51.82 -49.46 -0.60
C SER A 535 -50.56 -49.66 -1.48
N GLU A 536 -49.46 -50.06 -0.83
CA GLU A 536 -48.32 -50.82 -1.39
C GLU A 536 -47.40 -50.07 -2.40
N ASP A 537 -46.08 -50.16 -2.38
CA ASP A 537 -45.21 -51.29 -2.05
C ASP A 537 -43.76 -50.78 -1.80
N SER A 538 -43.02 -51.44 -0.93
CA SER A 538 -41.54 -51.40 -0.79
C SER A 538 -41.01 -52.80 -1.18
N PRO A 539 -39.70 -53.12 -1.32
CA PRO A 539 -38.47 -52.40 -0.98
C PRO A 539 -37.30 -52.52 -2.01
N GLU A 540 -36.17 -51.88 -1.67
CA GLU A 540 -34.71 -52.14 -1.93
C GLU A 540 -34.21 -53.46 -2.57
N PRO A 541 -32.88 -53.69 -2.79
CA PRO A 541 -31.71 -52.85 -3.17
C PRO A 541 -30.87 -53.53 -4.31
N VAL A 542 -29.61 -53.07 -4.60
CA VAL A 542 -28.38 -53.89 -4.87
C VAL A 542 -27.31 -53.21 -5.78
N ALA A 543 -26.06 -53.27 -5.31
CA ALA A 543 -24.73 -53.40 -5.98
C ALA A 543 -23.93 -52.18 -6.54
N GLU A 544 -22.74 -52.02 -5.93
CA GLU A 544 -21.44 -51.53 -6.47
C GLU A 544 -20.87 -52.47 -7.58
N PRO A 545 -19.58 -52.42 -8.00
CA PRO A 545 -18.58 -51.37 -8.23
C PRO A 545 -17.98 -51.46 -9.67
N GLU A 546 -17.06 -50.55 -10.08
CA GLU A 546 -15.76 -50.89 -10.72
C GLU A 546 -15.11 -49.69 -11.47
N THR A 547 -13.85 -49.43 -11.08
CA THR A 547 -12.65 -49.11 -11.87
C THR A 547 -12.80 -48.61 -13.33
N THR A 548 -12.05 -47.58 -13.74
CA THR A 548 -10.69 -47.69 -14.33
C THR A 548 -10.24 -46.35 -14.95
N LYS A 549 -8.93 -46.07 -14.80
CA LYS A 549 -8.04 -45.10 -15.49
C LYS A 549 -7.80 -43.74 -14.85
#